data_AF-A0A1I0QHC6-F1
#
_entry.id   AF-A0A1I0QHC6-F1
#
_cell.length_a   1.000
_cell.length_b   1.000
_cell.length_c   1.000
_cell.angle_alpha   90.00
_cell.angle_beta   90.00
_cell.angle_gamma   90.00
#
_symmetry.space_group_name_H-M   'P 1'
#
loop_
_entity.id
_entity.type
_entity.pdbx_description
1 polymer ?
#
loop_
_entity_poly.entity_id
_entity_poly.type
_entity_poly.pdbx_seq_one_letter_code
_entity_poly.pdbx_strand_id
1 'polypeptide(L)'
;METAQVFCRNTGTTINVPIGATLADVYHLSGLELKHGPISAHVNNKVEGMHYRVYKQKEVEFLDITSTSGSRAYTRTLFFVLCKAVRDLYDPCKVVIDIPVSNGYYVNLHIGRPVTLDDAGAIRRRMQEIIDAALPIHRHETTTEEAIRLFESLHYKSKVKLLQGLGRLYTTFYDIDGYMDYYYGSLLTNTSQLYLFGLEKYYDGLLLRIPSREHPDELGEIIPQDKMFGIFKEHHNWQNILGLSTIGDLNDVVQKGHSSTLIQISEALQEKKIAKIADEITQRKGVKLVLIAGPSSSGKTTTCKRLSIQLAVNGIRPVNISLDDYFVDRDQTPRDEKGDYDFEHLHALNLPLLNEQLTALFRGDEVELPRYDFPTGTSQKSGRRLRLGDNEILVVEGIHALNPELTAQIPKEQIFRVYASALTTVLLDNHNYIPTTDNRLLRRIIRDHKYRAVSARETIRRWPSVRAGENKWIFPFQENADAMFNTAMLFELAVIKSQAEPLLEQVPENCVEYAEAYRLLKFLRYITPIPDTQIPPTSLLREFLGGSSFKY
;
A
#
# COMPACT_ATOMS: atom_id res chain seq x y z
N MET A 1 -25.76 -27.97 28.50
CA MET A 1 -25.09 -27.77 27.20
C MET A 1 -23.63 -27.52 27.49
N GLU A 2 -22.72 -28.11 26.73
CA GLU A 2 -21.30 -27.78 26.84
C GLU A 2 -21.07 -26.32 26.43
N THR A 3 -20.24 -25.62 27.19
CA THR A 3 -19.96 -24.18 26.99
C THR A 3 -18.47 -23.97 26.72
N ALA A 4 -18.16 -23.03 25.83
CA ALA A 4 -16.82 -22.49 25.66
C ALA A 4 -16.67 -21.18 26.46
N GLN A 5 -15.49 -20.95 27.03
CA GLN A 5 -15.15 -19.70 27.71
C GLN A 5 -14.55 -18.69 26.74
N VAL A 6 -15.07 -17.47 26.72
CA VAL A 6 -14.51 -16.37 25.95
C VAL A 6 -14.11 -15.24 26.88
N PHE A 7 -12.82 -14.90 26.90
CA PHE A 7 -12.34 -13.69 27.56
C PHE A 7 -12.49 -12.50 26.60
N CYS A 8 -13.35 -11.55 26.91
CA CYS A 8 -13.58 -10.34 26.13
C CYS A 8 -12.64 -9.23 26.61
N ARG A 9 -11.65 -8.86 25.78
CA ARG A 9 -10.68 -7.80 26.10
C ARG A 9 -11.33 -6.44 26.29
N ASN A 10 -12.36 -6.12 25.51
CA ASN A 10 -13.03 -4.82 25.57
C ASN A 10 -13.67 -4.55 26.93
N THR A 11 -14.22 -5.58 27.56
CA THR A 11 -14.92 -5.49 28.85
C THR A 11 -14.07 -5.98 30.03
N GLY A 12 -12.99 -6.72 29.77
CA GLY A 12 -12.16 -7.35 30.80
C GLY A 12 -12.84 -8.54 31.50
N THR A 13 -13.87 -9.14 30.89
CA THR A 13 -14.69 -10.18 31.51
C THR A 13 -14.68 -11.49 30.73
N THR A 14 -14.89 -12.61 31.42
CA THR A 14 -15.06 -13.92 30.81
C THR A 14 -16.54 -14.27 30.69
N ILE A 15 -16.97 -14.68 29.50
CA ILE A 15 -18.35 -15.03 29.16
C ILE A 15 -18.39 -16.51 28.80
N ASN A 16 -19.36 -17.24 29.33
CA ASN A 16 -19.64 -18.62 28.92
C ASN A 16 -20.65 -18.61 27.77
N VAL A 17 -20.28 -19.18 26.63
CA VAL A 17 -21.13 -19.25 25.45
C VAL A 17 -21.36 -20.71 25.03
N PRO A 18 -22.51 -21.05 24.43
CA PRO A 18 -22.69 -22.39 23.86
C PRO A 18 -21.59 -22.72 22.85
N ILE A 19 -21.13 -23.98 22.83
CA ILE A 19 -20.18 -24.42 21.80
C ILE A 19 -20.77 -24.18 20.42
N GLY A 20 -19.99 -23.55 19.54
CA GLY A 20 -20.39 -23.18 18.19
C GLY A 20 -21.05 -21.80 18.07
N ALA A 21 -21.22 -21.06 19.17
CA ALA A 21 -21.68 -19.67 19.15
C ALA A 21 -20.79 -18.82 18.23
N THR A 22 -21.41 -17.94 17.45
CA THR A 22 -20.72 -17.00 16.57
C THR A 22 -20.17 -15.82 17.36
N LEU A 23 -19.21 -15.09 16.81
CA LEU A 23 -18.77 -13.82 17.41
C LEU A 23 -19.88 -12.79 17.50
N ALA A 24 -20.89 -12.82 16.62
CA ALA A 24 -22.09 -12.00 16.75
C ALA A 24 -22.86 -12.35 18.05
N ASP A 25 -23.07 -13.64 18.32
CA ASP A 25 -23.70 -14.11 19.55
C ASP A 25 -22.89 -13.70 20.78
N VAL A 26 -21.55 -13.87 20.73
CA VAL A 26 -20.66 -13.46 21.83
C VAL A 26 -20.72 -11.96 22.08
N TYR A 27 -20.78 -11.14 21.03
CA TYR A 27 -20.91 -9.69 21.16
C TYR A 27 -22.20 -9.32 21.87
N HIS A 28 -23.34 -9.87 21.44
CA HIS A 28 -24.64 -9.61 22.08
C HIS A 28 -24.65 -10.04 23.55
N LEU A 29 -24.06 -11.19 23.88
CA LEU A 29 -23.97 -11.68 25.26
C LEU A 29 -22.99 -10.89 26.14
N SER A 30 -22.03 -10.18 25.52
CA SER A 30 -21.03 -9.40 26.27
C SER A 30 -21.59 -8.11 26.86
N GLY A 31 -22.73 -7.61 26.35
CA GLY A 31 -23.27 -6.30 26.73
C GLY A 31 -22.41 -5.11 26.29
N LEU A 32 -21.38 -5.35 25.46
CA LEU A 32 -20.54 -4.30 24.88
C LEU A 32 -21.34 -3.50 23.85
N GLU A 33 -21.29 -2.18 23.95
CA GLU A 33 -21.81 -1.27 22.94
C GLU A 33 -20.65 -0.53 22.27
N LEU A 34 -20.52 -0.70 20.95
CA LEU A 34 -19.58 0.05 20.12
C LEU A 34 -20.37 1.04 19.30
N LYS A 35 -19.92 2.30 19.24
CA LYS A 35 -20.64 3.39 18.54
C LYS A 35 -21.02 3.02 17.10
N HIS A 36 -20.10 2.37 16.37
CA HIS A 36 -20.31 1.96 14.98
C HIS A 36 -20.58 0.46 14.82
N GLY A 37 -20.95 -0.21 15.92
CA GLY A 37 -21.17 -1.64 15.96
C GLY A 37 -19.92 -2.49 15.74
N PRO A 38 -20.02 -3.81 15.93
CA PRO A 38 -18.92 -4.73 15.68
C PRO A 38 -18.82 -5.03 14.19
N ILE A 39 -17.62 -4.89 13.63
CA ILE A 39 -17.33 -5.23 12.23
C ILE A 39 -16.56 -6.54 12.14
N SER A 40 -15.60 -6.72 13.04
CA SER A 40 -14.74 -7.90 13.11
C SER A 40 -14.21 -8.06 14.53
N ALA A 41 -13.41 -9.10 14.78
CA ALA A 41 -12.71 -9.24 16.06
C ALA A 41 -11.30 -9.79 15.89
N HIS A 42 -10.42 -9.50 16.84
CA HIS A 42 -9.24 -10.32 17.08
C HIS A 42 -9.64 -11.53 17.92
N VAL A 43 -9.37 -12.74 17.42
CA VAL A 43 -9.52 -14.00 18.14
C VAL A 43 -8.11 -14.55 18.36
N ASN A 44 -7.60 -14.49 19.59
CA ASN A 44 -6.20 -14.78 19.92
C ASN A 44 -5.24 -14.01 18.98
N ASN A 45 -5.43 -12.69 18.84
CA ASN A 45 -4.72 -11.81 17.91
C ASN A 45 -4.85 -12.14 16.41
N LYS A 46 -5.73 -13.07 15.99
CA LYS A 46 -6.05 -13.33 14.56
C LYS A 46 -7.33 -12.60 14.18
N VAL A 47 -7.32 -11.84 13.08
CA VAL A 47 -8.52 -11.14 12.61
C VAL A 47 -9.52 -12.15 12.04
N GLU A 48 -10.73 -12.16 12.60
CA GLU A 48 -11.84 -13.02 12.19
C GLU A 48 -13.12 -12.18 11.99
N GLY A 49 -14.00 -12.65 11.10
CA GLY A 49 -15.31 -12.02 10.86
C GLY A 49 -16.36 -12.44 11.88
N MET A 50 -17.47 -11.70 11.97
CA MET A 50 -18.52 -11.93 12.98
C MET A 50 -19.22 -13.32 12.87
N HIS A 51 -19.07 -14.01 11.74
CA HIS A 51 -19.55 -15.38 11.52
C HIS A 51 -18.65 -16.47 12.16
N TYR A 52 -17.47 -16.11 12.67
CA TYR A 52 -16.53 -17.07 13.27
C TYR A 52 -17.18 -17.77 14.46
N ARG A 53 -17.06 -19.10 14.51
CA ARG A 53 -17.65 -19.94 15.56
C ARG A 53 -16.61 -20.34 16.61
N VAL A 54 -17.00 -20.19 17.88
CA VAL A 54 -16.15 -20.51 19.02
C VAL A 54 -16.43 -21.93 19.52
N TYR A 55 -15.43 -22.81 19.43
CA TYR A 55 -15.53 -24.20 19.91
C TYR A 55 -14.67 -24.51 21.13
N LYS A 56 -13.72 -23.63 21.45
CA LYS A 56 -12.77 -23.77 22.55
C LYS A 56 -12.56 -22.43 23.21
N GLN A 57 -11.85 -22.41 24.33
CA GLN A 57 -11.50 -21.17 24.99
C GLN A 57 -10.77 -20.21 24.04
N LYS A 58 -11.22 -18.95 24.01
CA LYS A 58 -10.65 -17.89 23.18
C LYS A 58 -10.56 -16.58 23.94
N GLU A 59 -9.60 -15.78 23.53
CA GLU A 59 -9.54 -14.36 23.85
C GLU A 59 -10.04 -13.57 22.65
N VAL A 60 -10.97 -12.65 22.87
CA VAL A 60 -11.67 -11.90 21.83
C VAL A 60 -11.60 -10.40 22.11
N GLU A 61 -11.26 -9.63 21.09
CA GLU A 61 -11.35 -8.16 21.08
C GLU A 61 -12.20 -7.73 19.89
N PHE A 62 -13.38 -7.17 20.13
CA PHE A 62 -14.25 -6.65 19.09
C PHE A 62 -13.74 -5.32 18.55
N LEU A 63 -13.86 -5.18 17.24
CA LEU A 63 -13.32 -4.08 16.46
C LEU A 63 -14.42 -3.42 15.65
N ASP A 64 -14.47 -2.10 15.71
CA ASP A 64 -15.30 -1.28 14.83
C ASP A 64 -14.48 -0.73 13.64
N ILE A 65 -15.09 0.18 12.89
CA ILE A 65 -14.50 0.80 11.69
C ILE A 65 -13.23 1.63 11.97
N THR A 66 -13.01 2.10 13.21
CA THR A 66 -11.82 2.88 13.58
C THR A 66 -10.56 2.02 13.57
N SER A 67 -10.71 0.70 13.67
CA SER A 67 -9.61 -0.25 13.52
C SER A 67 -9.23 -0.45 12.04
N THR A 68 -7.96 -0.71 11.76
CA THR A 68 -7.49 -1.02 10.40
C THR A 68 -8.19 -2.26 9.82
N SER A 69 -8.45 -3.28 10.64
CA SER A 69 -9.14 -4.50 10.22
C SER A 69 -10.63 -4.27 9.96
N GLY A 70 -11.30 -3.50 10.80
CA GLY A 70 -12.69 -3.11 10.62
C GLY A 70 -12.90 -2.26 9.36
N SER A 71 -12.11 -1.20 9.19
CA SER A 71 -12.13 -0.38 7.97
C SER A 71 -11.95 -1.21 6.68
N ARG A 72 -11.03 -2.19 6.67
CA ARG A 72 -10.85 -3.11 5.53
C ARG A 72 -12.06 -4.01 5.28
N ALA A 73 -12.72 -4.51 6.33
CA ALA A 73 -13.92 -5.35 6.19
C ALA A 73 -15.13 -4.54 5.71
N TYR A 74 -15.31 -3.33 6.24
CA TYR A 74 -16.32 -2.39 5.77
C TYR A 74 -16.14 -2.08 4.27
N THR A 75 -14.92 -1.69 3.90
CA THR A 75 -14.54 -1.37 2.52
C THR A 75 -14.77 -2.54 1.55
N ARG A 76 -14.37 -3.77 1.92
CA ARG A 76 -14.61 -4.95 1.08
C ARG A 76 -16.09 -5.28 0.94
N THR A 77 -16.89 -5.01 1.98
CA THR A 77 -18.34 -5.16 1.88
C THR A 77 -18.94 -4.13 0.91
N LEU A 78 -18.45 -2.89 0.91
CA LEU A 78 -18.83 -1.90 -0.12
C LEU A 78 -18.45 -2.35 -1.53
N PHE A 79 -17.27 -2.96 -1.74
CA PHE A 79 -16.92 -3.55 -3.02
C PHE A 79 -17.94 -4.60 -3.45
N PHE A 80 -18.39 -5.45 -2.53
CA PHE A 80 -19.36 -6.49 -2.82
C PHE A 80 -20.72 -5.94 -3.23
N VAL A 81 -21.23 -4.96 -2.49
CA VAL A 81 -22.47 -4.26 -2.81
C VAL A 81 -22.35 -3.51 -4.13
N LEU A 82 -21.22 -2.87 -4.41
CA LEU A 82 -20.96 -2.20 -5.69
C LEU A 82 -20.98 -3.19 -6.86
N CYS A 83 -20.25 -4.31 -6.75
CA CYS A 83 -20.20 -5.30 -7.82
C CYS A 83 -21.59 -5.89 -8.11
N LYS A 84 -22.38 -6.19 -7.07
CA LYS A 84 -23.79 -6.59 -7.26
C LYS A 84 -24.62 -5.49 -7.91
N ALA A 85 -24.53 -4.25 -7.42
CA ALA A 85 -25.30 -3.14 -7.96
C ALA A 85 -25.04 -2.91 -9.45
N VAL A 86 -23.77 -3.03 -9.88
CA VAL A 86 -23.40 -2.97 -11.29
C VAL A 86 -24.01 -4.15 -12.06
N ARG A 87 -23.91 -5.37 -11.52
CA ARG A 87 -24.43 -6.58 -12.15
C ARG A 87 -25.96 -6.55 -12.33
N ASP A 88 -26.68 -6.00 -11.36
CA ASP A 88 -28.14 -5.84 -11.40
C ASP A 88 -28.57 -4.86 -12.52
N LEU A 89 -27.75 -3.84 -12.81
CA LEU A 89 -28.07 -2.79 -13.78
C LEU A 89 -27.53 -3.07 -15.19
N TYR A 90 -26.38 -3.73 -15.30
CA TYR A 90 -25.65 -3.90 -16.55
C TYR A 90 -25.17 -5.35 -16.70
N ASP A 91 -25.62 -6.02 -17.76
CA ASP A 91 -25.11 -7.32 -18.20
C ASP A 91 -25.04 -7.33 -19.74
N PRO A 92 -23.86 -7.56 -20.36
CA PRO A 92 -22.56 -7.85 -19.76
C PRO A 92 -21.90 -6.64 -19.10
N CYS A 93 -21.18 -6.89 -18.00
CA CYS A 93 -20.34 -5.90 -17.32
C CYS A 93 -19.00 -6.51 -16.87
N LYS A 94 -17.98 -5.68 -16.69
CA LYS A 94 -16.76 -6.01 -15.96
C LYS A 94 -16.44 -4.90 -14.98
N VAL A 95 -16.30 -5.28 -13.70
CA VAL A 95 -15.86 -4.39 -12.63
C VAL A 95 -14.44 -4.76 -12.24
N VAL A 96 -13.57 -3.78 -12.14
CA VAL A 96 -12.25 -3.94 -11.53
C VAL A 96 -12.13 -2.95 -10.39
N ILE A 97 -12.03 -3.48 -9.16
CA ILE A 97 -11.69 -2.71 -7.98
C ILE A 97 -10.19 -2.50 -8.00
N ASP A 98 -9.82 -1.27 -8.30
CA ASP A 98 -8.45 -0.89 -8.54
C ASP A 98 -7.84 -0.29 -7.26
N ILE A 99 -6.73 0.40 -7.44
CA ILE A 99 -5.99 1.19 -6.48
C ILE A 99 -6.81 2.22 -5.66
N PRO A 100 -6.30 2.54 -4.45
CA PRO A 100 -6.78 3.69 -3.68
C PRO A 100 -6.35 5.02 -4.34
N VAL A 101 -7.29 5.95 -4.46
CA VAL A 101 -7.09 7.31 -5.00
C VAL A 101 -8.10 8.26 -4.37
N SER A 102 -7.75 9.53 -4.16
CA SER A 102 -8.68 10.57 -3.72
C SER A 102 -9.54 10.19 -2.50
N ASN A 103 -8.93 9.60 -1.46
CA ASN A 103 -9.60 9.11 -0.24
C ASN A 103 -10.69 8.04 -0.49
N GLY A 104 -10.61 7.35 -1.62
CA GLY A 104 -11.49 6.27 -2.02
C GLY A 104 -10.76 5.24 -2.88
N TYR A 105 -11.53 4.53 -3.70
CA TYR A 105 -11.04 3.51 -4.61
C TYR A 105 -11.49 3.81 -6.03
N TYR A 106 -10.54 3.77 -6.97
CA TYR A 106 -10.90 3.80 -8.37
C TYR A 106 -11.56 2.48 -8.75
N VAL A 107 -12.69 2.58 -9.44
CA VAL A 107 -13.40 1.43 -9.99
C VAL A 107 -13.38 1.56 -11.50
N ASN A 108 -12.62 0.70 -12.14
CA ASN A 108 -12.56 0.62 -13.59
C ASN A 108 -13.75 -0.23 -14.06
N LEU A 109 -14.73 0.46 -14.64
CA LEU A 109 -16.02 -0.10 -15.03
C LEU A 109 -16.12 -0.20 -16.55
N HIS A 110 -16.39 -1.41 -17.04
CA HIS A 110 -16.66 -1.65 -18.45
C HIS A 110 -18.09 -2.16 -18.64
N ILE A 111 -18.93 -1.34 -19.29
CA ILE A 111 -20.33 -1.64 -19.61
C ILE A 111 -20.61 -1.55 -21.12
N GLY A 112 -19.57 -1.76 -21.95
CA GLY A 112 -19.64 -1.69 -23.42
C GLY A 112 -19.64 -0.27 -24.02
N ARG A 113 -19.75 0.77 -23.18
CA ARG A 113 -19.65 2.19 -23.56
C ARG A 113 -18.96 3.00 -22.46
N PRO A 114 -18.53 4.25 -22.72
CA PRO A 114 -18.00 5.13 -21.68
C PRO A 114 -18.99 5.34 -20.52
N VAL A 115 -18.46 5.39 -19.30
CA VAL A 115 -19.22 5.65 -18.08
C VAL A 115 -19.65 7.11 -18.03
N THR A 116 -20.93 7.34 -17.76
CA THR A 116 -21.56 8.67 -17.67
C THR A 116 -21.89 9.05 -16.23
N LEU A 117 -22.29 10.30 -16.01
CA LEU A 117 -22.75 10.77 -14.70
C LEU A 117 -24.04 10.05 -14.28
N ASP A 118 -24.92 9.76 -15.24
CA ASP A 118 -26.16 9.05 -14.99
C ASP A 118 -25.91 7.60 -14.54
N ASP A 119 -24.90 6.94 -15.12
CA ASP A 119 -24.51 5.60 -14.70
C ASP A 119 -24.03 5.59 -13.24
N ALA A 120 -23.17 6.54 -12.87
CA ALA A 120 -22.69 6.68 -11.49
C ALA A 120 -23.86 6.92 -10.52
N GLY A 121 -24.80 7.81 -10.88
CA GLY A 121 -26.00 8.07 -10.10
C GLY A 121 -26.92 6.84 -9.98
N ALA A 122 -27.09 6.07 -11.05
CA ALA A 122 -27.90 4.85 -11.06
C ALA A 122 -27.28 3.76 -10.18
N ILE A 123 -25.98 3.52 -10.30
CA ILE A 123 -25.26 2.52 -9.49
C ILE A 123 -25.32 2.92 -8.01
N ARG A 124 -25.10 4.20 -7.69
CA ARG A 124 -25.21 4.70 -6.31
C ARG A 124 -26.59 4.43 -5.71
N ARG A 125 -27.67 4.75 -6.45
CA ARG A 125 -29.05 4.47 -6.01
C ARG A 125 -29.24 2.98 -5.77
N ARG A 126 -28.78 2.14 -6.70
CA ARG A 126 -28.90 0.68 -6.57
C ARG A 126 -28.13 0.12 -5.37
N MET A 127 -26.93 0.65 -5.08
CA MET A 127 -26.19 0.29 -3.87
C MET A 127 -26.97 0.66 -2.60
N GLN A 128 -27.60 1.84 -2.57
CA GLN A 128 -28.42 2.26 -1.44
C GLN A 128 -29.64 1.36 -1.25
N GLU A 129 -30.34 0.99 -2.33
CA GLU A 129 -31.47 0.05 -2.28
C GLU A 129 -31.07 -1.31 -1.68
N ILE A 130 -29.89 -1.83 -2.04
CA ILE A 130 -29.34 -3.08 -1.49
C ILE A 130 -29.03 -2.95 0.01
N ILE A 131 -28.55 -1.79 0.45
CA ILE A 131 -28.25 -1.50 1.85
C ILE A 131 -29.55 -1.35 2.67
N ASP A 132 -30.51 -0.58 2.17
CA ASP A 132 -31.80 -0.33 2.81
C ASP A 132 -32.65 -1.61 2.94
N ALA A 133 -32.47 -2.56 2.03
CA ALA A 133 -33.11 -3.88 2.09
C ALA A 133 -32.54 -4.78 3.21
N ALA A 134 -31.48 -4.38 3.91
CA ALA A 134 -30.87 -5.10 5.03
C ALA A 134 -30.61 -6.59 4.72
N LEU A 135 -30.04 -6.85 3.55
CA LEU A 135 -29.82 -8.22 3.05
C LEU A 135 -28.73 -8.93 3.88
N PRO A 136 -28.96 -10.19 4.29
CA PRO A 136 -27.93 -10.99 4.94
C PRO A 136 -26.81 -11.33 3.94
N ILE A 137 -25.57 -11.31 4.44
CA ILE A 137 -24.39 -11.72 3.69
C ILE A 137 -23.99 -13.10 4.19
N HIS A 138 -24.20 -14.12 3.36
CA HIS A 138 -23.93 -15.50 3.71
C HIS A 138 -22.49 -15.87 3.37
N ARG A 139 -21.81 -16.53 4.31
CA ARG A 139 -20.48 -17.10 4.08
C ARG A 139 -20.61 -18.59 3.80
N HIS A 140 -20.04 -19.02 2.68
CA HIS A 140 -19.99 -20.42 2.26
C HIS A 140 -18.56 -20.94 2.31
N GLU A 141 -18.40 -22.22 2.61
CA GLU A 141 -17.12 -22.94 2.52
C GLU A 141 -17.36 -24.25 1.78
N THR A 142 -16.54 -24.50 0.77
CA THR A 142 -16.65 -25.65 -0.14
C THR A 142 -15.26 -26.09 -0.57
N THR A 143 -15.14 -27.22 -1.26
CA THR A 143 -13.85 -27.63 -1.82
C THR A 143 -13.39 -26.60 -2.84
N THR A 144 -12.08 -26.38 -2.95
CA THR A 144 -11.55 -25.40 -3.91
C THR A 144 -11.92 -25.77 -5.35
N GLU A 145 -12.00 -27.06 -5.67
CA GLU A 145 -12.44 -27.57 -6.97
C GLU A 145 -13.90 -27.19 -7.29
N GLU A 146 -14.80 -27.26 -6.30
CA GLU A 146 -16.19 -26.82 -6.45
C GLU A 146 -16.29 -25.30 -6.60
N ALA A 147 -15.55 -24.54 -5.81
CA ALA A 147 -15.48 -23.09 -5.94
C ALA A 147 -14.95 -22.66 -7.33
N ILE A 148 -13.94 -23.36 -7.86
CA ILE A 148 -13.42 -23.13 -9.21
C ILE A 148 -14.52 -23.37 -10.24
N ARG A 149 -15.22 -24.51 -10.20
CA ARG A 149 -16.33 -24.81 -11.14
C ARG A 149 -17.44 -23.76 -11.08
N LEU A 150 -17.79 -23.30 -9.88
CA LEU A 150 -18.77 -22.23 -9.68
C LEU A 150 -18.29 -20.95 -10.40
N PHE A 151 -17.08 -20.48 -10.13
CA PHE A 151 -16.56 -19.25 -10.72
C PHE A 151 -16.27 -19.35 -12.23
N GLU A 152 -15.99 -20.55 -12.75
CA GLU A 152 -15.94 -20.81 -14.19
C GLU A 152 -17.30 -20.61 -14.86
N SER A 153 -18.38 -21.13 -14.23
CA SER A 153 -19.75 -20.96 -14.72
C SER A 153 -20.23 -19.50 -14.69
N LEU A 154 -19.71 -18.71 -13.73
CA LEU A 154 -19.93 -17.26 -13.63
C LEU A 154 -18.96 -16.42 -14.49
N HIS A 155 -18.09 -17.08 -15.27
CA HIS A 155 -17.07 -16.43 -16.12
C HIS A 155 -16.05 -15.54 -15.39
N TYR A 156 -15.78 -15.81 -14.11
CA TYR A 156 -14.81 -15.07 -13.29
C TYR A 156 -13.37 -15.54 -13.48
N LYS A 157 -12.84 -15.35 -14.68
CA LYS A 157 -11.54 -15.90 -15.13
C LYS A 157 -10.36 -15.58 -14.19
N SER A 158 -10.26 -14.35 -13.67
CA SER A 158 -9.15 -13.94 -12.78
C SER A 158 -9.14 -14.71 -11.47
N LYS A 159 -10.32 -14.97 -10.89
CA LYS A 159 -10.48 -15.73 -9.65
C LYS A 159 -10.18 -17.20 -9.87
N VAL A 160 -10.67 -17.78 -10.96
CA VAL A 160 -10.38 -19.17 -11.34
C VAL A 160 -8.86 -19.38 -11.42
N LYS A 161 -8.16 -18.51 -12.16
CA LYS A 161 -6.70 -18.60 -12.30
C LYS A 161 -5.96 -18.46 -10.97
N LEU A 162 -6.41 -17.56 -10.10
CA LEU A 162 -5.86 -17.40 -8.75
C LEU A 162 -6.04 -18.67 -7.90
N LEU A 163 -7.25 -19.23 -7.87
CA LEU A 163 -7.59 -20.38 -7.02
C LEU A 163 -6.91 -21.67 -7.49
N GLN A 164 -6.79 -21.88 -8.80
CA GLN A 164 -6.09 -23.05 -9.38
C GLN A 164 -4.63 -23.14 -8.90
N GLY A 165 -3.95 -22.00 -8.70
CA GLY A 165 -2.57 -21.95 -8.25
C GLY A 165 -2.35 -22.04 -6.73
N LEU A 166 -3.43 -22.05 -5.92
CA LEU A 166 -3.34 -21.85 -4.47
C LEU A 166 -3.02 -23.14 -3.69
N GLY A 167 -3.38 -24.31 -4.22
CA GLY A 167 -3.16 -25.62 -3.57
C GLY A 167 -3.89 -25.81 -2.24
N ARG A 168 -5.04 -25.14 -2.02
CA ARG A 168 -5.87 -25.30 -0.82
C ARG A 168 -6.98 -26.32 -1.04
N LEU A 169 -7.31 -27.07 0.01
CA LEU A 169 -8.45 -28.00 0.00
C LEU A 169 -9.81 -27.28 -0.01
N TYR A 170 -9.93 -26.19 0.74
CA TYR A 170 -11.19 -25.47 0.90
C TYR A 170 -11.04 -23.99 0.58
N THR A 171 -12.10 -23.44 -0.01
CA THR A 171 -12.23 -22.03 -0.35
C THR A 171 -13.52 -21.48 0.25
N THR A 172 -13.41 -20.29 0.83
CA THR A 172 -14.57 -19.53 1.31
C THR A 172 -15.00 -18.53 0.25
N PHE A 173 -16.30 -18.39 0.03
CA PHE A 173 -16.90 -17.31 -0.78
C PHE A 173 -18.15 -16.75 -0.09
N TYR A 174 -18.69 -15.67 -0.62
CA TYR A 174 -19.84 -14.97 -0.05
C TYR A 174 -20.98 -14.89 -1.05
N ASP A 175 -22.20 -14.82 -0.52
CA ASP A 175 -23.45 -14.64 -1.27
C ASP A 175 -24.26 -13.48 -0.67
N ILE A 176 -24.80 -12.62 -1.54
CA ILE A 176 -25.89 -11.70 -1.19
C ILE A 176 -26.94 -11.79 -2.29
N ASP A 177 -28.12 -12.30 -1.96
CA ASP A 177 -29.27 -12.35 -2.88
C ASP A 177 -28.91 -13.00 -4.24
N GLY A 178 -28.24 -14.16 -4.18
CA GLY A 178 -27.84 -14.94 -5.35
C GLY A 178 -26.59 -14.42 -6.09
N TYR A 179 -26.07 -13.24 -5.72
CA TYR A 179 -24.80 -12.74 -6.24
C TYR A 179 -23.64 -13.31 -5.40
N MET A 180 -22.88 -14.23 -6.02
CA MET A 180 -21.77 -14.94 -5.37
C MET A 180 -20.41 -14.39 -5.78
N ASP A 181 -19.52 -14.17 -4.82
CA ASP A 181 -18.19 -13.61 -5.07
C ASP A 181 -17.16 -14.06 -4.02
N TYR A 182 -15.89 -14.00 -4.40
CA TYR A 182 -14.75 -14.32 -3.54
C TYR A 182 -14.06 -13.04 -3.08
N TYR A 183 -13.86 -12.92 -1.76
CA TYR A 183 -13.09 -11.83 -1.16
C TYR A 183 -11.98 -12.34 -0.25
N TYR A 184 -10.83 -11.68 -0.32
CA TYR A 184 -9.71 -11.93 0.59
C TYR A 184 -10.02 -11.37 1.99
N GLY A 185 -10.50 -12.25 2.88
CA GLY A 185 -10.78 -11.99 4.32
C GLY A 185 -12.28 -11.83 4.64
N SER A 186 -12.61 -11.35 5.85
CA SER A 186 -14.00 -11.19 6.33
C SER A 186 -14.77 -10.03 5.69
N LEU A 187 -16.09 -10.20 5.55
CA LEU A 187 -17.06 -9.15 5.23
C LEU A 187 -17.98 -8.90 6.44
N LEU A 188 -18.78 -7.83 6.37
CA LEU A 188 -19.93 -7.64 7.27
C LEU A 188 -20.95 -8.77 7.08
N THR A 189 -21.81 -8.96 8.07
CA THR A 189 -22.82 -10.04 8.07
C THR A 189 -24.14 -9.61 7.46
N ASN A 190 -24.38 -8.31 7.32
CA ASN A 190 -25.59 -7.76 6.74
C ASN A 190 -25.30 -6.41 6.07
N THR A 191 -25.98 -6.11 4.96
CA THR A 191 -25.77 -4.86 4.20
C THR A 191 -26.17 -3.61 4.99
N SER A 192 -27.12 -3.70 5.92
CA SER A 192 -27.54 -2.58 6.80
C SER A 192 -26.43 -2.06 7.72
N GLN A 193 -25.36 -2.83 7.91
CA GLN A 193 -24.19 -2.38 8.67
C GLN A 193 -23.36 -1.33 7.90
N LEU A 194 -23.61 -1.15 6.60
CA LEU A 194 -23.04 -0.10 5.77
C LEU A 194 -23.85 1.18 5.90
N TYR A 195 -23.40 2.10 6.75
CA TYR A 195 -24.12 3.35 7.03
C TYR A 195 -23.66 4.58 6.21
N LEU A 196 -22.50 4.54 5.54
CA LEU A 196 -21.94 5.69 4.84
C LEU A 196 -21.03 5.26 3.68
N PHE A 197 -21.33 5.74 2.48
CA PHE A 197 -20.49 5.62 1.30
C PHE A 197 -20.76 6.75 0.31
N GLY A 198 -19.82 7.00 -0.59
CA GLY A 198 -20.02 7.86 -1.75
C GLY A 198 -19.69 7.12 -3.04
N LEU A 199 -20.31 7.53 -4.15
CA LEU A 199 -19.98 7.05 -5.48
C LEU A 199 -20.15 8.18 -6.47
N GLU A 200 -19.06 8.57 -7.11
CA GLU A 200 -19.02 9.62 -8.13
C GLU A 200 -18.38 9.10 -9.42
N LYS A 201 -18.75 9.72 -10.55
CA LYS A 201 -17.97 9.54 -11.78
C LYS A 201 -16.59 10.12 -11.57
N TYR A 202 -15.55 9.36 -11.94
CA TYR A 202 -14.17 9.79 -11.79
C TYR A 202 -13.39 9.38 -13.03
N TYR A 203 -12.92 10.39 -13.80
CA TYR A 203 -12.37 10.21 -15.14
C TYR A 203 -13.24 9.29 -16.03
N ASP A 204 -12.72 8.14 -16.44
CA ASP A 204 -13.36 7.11 -17.28
C ASP A 204 -14.02 5.97 -16.49
N GLY A 205 -14.02 6.04 -15.15
CA GLY A 205 -14.63 5.06 -14.27
C GLY A 205 -15.41 5.72 -13.13
N LEU A 206 -15.34 5.12 -11.95
CA LEU A 206 -16.00 5.61 -10.73
C LEU A 206 -14.99 5.77 -9.59
N LEU A 207 -15.31 6.65 -8.65
CA LEU A 207 -14.64 6.75 -7.35
C LEU A 207 -15.61 6.25 -6.28
N LEU A 208 -15.31 5.11 -5.67
CA LEU A 208 -16.00 4.65 -4.47
C LEU A 208 -15.36 5.31 -3.26
N ARG A 209 -16.09 6.19 -2.58
CA ARG A 209 -15.64 6.87 -1.36
C ARG A 209 -16.05 6.07 -0.14
N ILE A 210 -15.12 5.95 0.80
CA ILE A 210 -15.31 5.24 2.06
C ILE A 210 -15.21 6.21 3.25
N PRO A 211 -15.79 5.85 4.41
CA PRO A 211 -15.62 6.65 5.62
C PRO A 211 -14.17 6.78 6.06
N SER A 212 -13.82 7.92 6.65
CA SER A 212 -12.51 8.11 7.27
C SER A 212 -12.36 7.18 8.48
N ARG A 213 -11.17 6.63 8.69
CA ARG A 213 -10.88 5.85 9.90
C ARG A 213 -10.83 6.72 11.16
N GLU A 214 -10.38 7.97 11.02
CA GLU A 214 -10.25 8.93 12.12
C GLU A 214 -11.59 9.64 12.40
N HIS A 215 -12.39 9.84 11.35
CA HIS A 215 -13.74 10.42 11.41
C HIS A 215 -14.75 9.50 10.70
N PRO A 216 -15.21 8.41 11.35
CA PRO A 216 -16.08 7.40 10.73
C PRO A 216 -17.41 7.89 10.20
N ASP A 217 -17.87 9.05 10.66
CA ASP A 217 -19.13 9.65 10.23
C ASP A 217 -18.97 10.55 8.99
N GLU A 218 -17.76 10.64 8.42
CA GLU A 218 -17.42 11.57 7.35
C GLU A 218 -16.75 10.87 6.16
N LEU A 219 -17.06 11.35 4.95
CA LEU A 219 -16.34 10.99 3.73
C LEU A 219 -15.24 11.99 3.47
N GLY A 220 -14.01 11.51 3.24
CA GLY A 220 -12.89 12.37 2.86
C GLY A 220 -13.18 13.19 1.59
N GLU A 221 -12.58 14.38 1.51
CA GLU A 221 -12.72 15.24 0.33
C GLU A 221 -12.18 14.57 -0.94
N ILE A 222 -12.75 14.96 -2.08
CA ILE A 222 -12.26 14.53 -3.39
C ILE A 222 -11.08 15.42 -3.76
N ILE A 223 -9.90 14.82 -3.87
CA ILE A 223 -8.66 15.50 -4.20
C ILE A 223 -8.29 15.14 -5.65
N PRO A 224 -8.17 16.12 -6.57
CA PRO A 224 -7.67 15.86 -7.92
C PRO A 224 -6.25 15.30 -7.88
N GLN A 225 -6.03 14.19 -8.59
CA GLN A 225 -4.75 13.47 -8.63
C GLN A 225 -4.42 13.04 -10.06
N ASP A 226 -4.37 14.01 -10.98
CA ASP A 226 -4.24 13.78 -12.43
C ASP A 226 -2.94 13.03 -12.78
N LYS A 227 -1.79 13.42 -12.19
CA LYS A 227 -0.50 12.79 -12.49
C LYS A 227 -0.46 11.38 -11.95
N MET A 228 -0.95 11.18 -10.72
CA MET A 228 -1.03 9.84 -10.14
C MET A 228 -1.90 8.92 -10.99
N PHE A 229 -3.09 9.40 -11.38
CA PHE A 229 -3.99 8.66 -12.27
C PHE A 229 -3.36 8.33 -13.63
N GLY A 230 -2.60 9.26 -14.21
CA GLY A 230 -1.83 9.04 -15.44
C GLY A 230 -0.82 7.90 -15.32
N ILE A 231 -0.09 7.80 -14.20
CA ILE A 231 0.84 6.69 -13.94
C ILE A 231 0.10 5.36 -13.89
N PHE A 232 -1.05 5.31 -13.22
CA PHE A 232 -1.82 4.08 -13.16
C PHE A 232 -2.32 3.64 -14.53
N LYS A 233 -2.80 4.56 -15.37
CA LYS A 233 -3.15 4.26 -16.77
C LYS A 233 -1.97 3.74 -17.58
N GLU A 234 -0.81 4.36 -17.44
CA GLU A 234 0.43 3.91 -18.09
C GLU A 234 0.75 2.45 -17.71
N HIS A 235 0.70 2.13 -16.42
CA HIS A 235 0.99 0.78 -15.94
C HIS A 235 -0.06 -0.26 -16.35
N HIS A 236 -1.35 0.07 -16.29
CA HIS A 236 -2.41 -0.82 -16.76
C HIS A 236 -2.27 -1.14 -18.25
N ASN A 237 -1.89 -0.17 -19.07
CA ASN A 237 -1.61 -0.42 -20.49
C ASN A 237 -0.47 -1.43 -20.66
N TRP A 238 0.62 -1.31 -19.91
CA TRP A 238 1.72 -2.28 -19.94
C TRP A 238 1.29 -3.66 -19.45
N GLN A 239 0.53 -3.74 -18.36
CA GLN A 239 -0.02 -5.00 -17.84
C GLN A 239 -0.91 -5.70 -18.87
N ASN A 240 -1.74 -4.95 -19.59
CA ASN A 240 -2.58 -5.48 -20.67
C ASN A 240 -1.74 -6.00 -21.84
N ILE A 241 -0.69 -5.27 -22.25
CA ILE A 241 0.25 -5.71 -23.30
C ILE A 241 0.96 -7.00 -22.90
N LEU A 242 1.35 -7.13 -21.63
CA LEU A 242 2.04 -8.30 -21.09
C LEU A 242 1.10 -9.47 -20.74
N GLY A 243 -0.22 -9.26 -20.75
CA GLY A 243 -1.19 -10.23 -20.25
C GLY A 243 -1.01 -10.56 -18.76
N LEU A 244 -0.52 -9.61 -17.97
CA LEU A 244 -0.23 -9.79 -16.55
C LEU A 244 -0.88 -8.68 -15.72
N SER A 245 -2.10 -8.95 -15.26
CA SER A 245 -2.89 -8.01 -14.46
C SER A 245 -3.13 -8.49 -13.03
N THR A 246 -3.05 -9.81 -12.80
CA THR A 246 -3.36 -10.42 -11.51
C THR A 246 -2.26 -11.34 -10.99
N ILE A 247 -2.31 -11.68 -9.70
CA ILE A 247 -1.43 -12.70 -9.10
C ILE A 247 -1.62 -14.06 -9.77
N GLY A 248 -2.84 -14.40 -10.21
CA GLY A 248 -3.07 -15.58 -11.02
C GLY A 248 -2.24 -15.57 -12.31
N ASP A 249 -2.15 -14.42 -12.99
CA ASP A 249 -1.31 -14.25 -14.17
C ASP A 249 0.18 -14.39 -13.87
N LEU A 250 0.65 -13.74 -12.80
CA LEU A 250 2.04 -13.82 -12.36
C LEU A 250 2.42 -15.28 -12.03
N ASN A 251 1.59 -15.98 -11.27
CA ASN A 251 1.84 -17.37 -10.89
C ASN A 251 1.96 -18.28 -12.11
N ASP A 252 1.08 -18.13 -13.10
CA ASP A 252 1.13 -18.89 -14.35
C ASP A 252 2.42 -18.62 -15.14
N VAL A 253 2.87 -17.35 -15.21
CA VAL A 253 4.16 -16.98 -15.83
C VAL A 253 5.34 -17.66 -15.12
N VAL A 254 5.32 -17.68 -13.78
CA VAL A 254 6.39 -18.31 -12.98
C VAL A 254 6.38 -19.82 -13.16
N GLN A 255 5.21 -20.47 -13.09
CA GLN A 255 5.06 -21.92 -13.25
C GLN A 255 5.48 -22.40 -14.64
N LYS A 256 5.25 -21.60 -15.68
CA LYS A 256 5.71 -21.87 -17.05
C LYS A 256 7.22 -21.61 -17.27
N GLY A 257 7.95 -21.17 -16.24
CA GLY A 257 9.39 -20.90 -16.34
C GLY A 257 9.74 -19.60 -17.07
N HIS A 258 8.79 -18.67 -17.21
CA HIS A 258 8.98 -17.40 -17.92
C HIS A 258 9.29 -16.21 -17.00
N SER A 259 9.67 -16.47 -15.73
CA SER A 259 10.01 -15.42 -14.75
C SER A 259 11.17 -14.53 -15.22
N SER A 260 12.20 -15.09 -15.86
CA SER A 260 13.38 -14.34 -16.32
C SER A 260 13.00 -13.27 -17.36
N THR A 261 12.17 -13.62 -18.34
CA THR A 261 11.70 -12.67 -19.36
C THR A 261 10.86 -11.57 -18.75
N LEU A 262 9.97 -11.89 -17.79
CA LEU A 262 9.19 -10.89 -17.06
C LEU A 262 10.09 -9.91 -16.31
N ILE A 263 11.13 -10.41 -15.64
CA ILE A 263 12.12 -9.58 -14.94
C ILE A 263 12.81 -8.63 -15.92
N GLN A 264 13.32 -9.16 -17.04
CA GLN A 264 14.03 -8.36 -18.05
C GLN A 264 13.14 -7.24 -18.61
N ILE A 265 11.89 -7.54 -18.95
CA ILE A 265 10.96 -6.52 -19.47
C ILE A 265 10.66 -5.46 -18.40
N SER A 266 10.35 -5.88 -17.18
CA SER A 266 10.03 -4.94 -16.09
C SER A 266 11.22 -4.03 -15.76
N GLU A 267 12.46 -4.55 -15.77
CA GLU A 267 13.67 -3.74 -15.57
C GLU A 267 13.93 -2.77 -16.73
N ALA A 268 13.72 -3.22 -17.97
CA ALA A 268 13.84 -2.36 -19.15
C ALA A 268 12.80 -1.22 -19.14
N LEU A 269 11.57 -1.48 -18.69
CA LEU A 269 10.53 -0.47 -18.54
C LEU A 269 10.90 0.60 -17.50
N GLN A 270 11.42 0.17 -16.34
CA GLN A 270 11.95 1.11 -15.33
C GLN A 270 13.07 1.98 -15.91
N GLU A 271 14.05 1.36 -16.58
CA GLU A 271 15.19 2.07 -17.14
C GLU A 271 14.75 3.10 -18.20
N LYS A 272 13.83 2.70 -19.09
CA LYS A 272 13.25 3.59 -20.09
C LYS A 272 12.59 4.82 -19.45
N LYS A 273 11.87 4.63 -18.34
CA LYS A 273 11.22 5.73 -17.63
C LYS A 273 12.22 6.64 -16.92
N ILE A 274 13.26 6.10 -16.29
CA ILE A 274 14.33 6.89 -15.66
C ILE A 274 15.09 7.72 -16.70
N ALA A 275 15.46 7.11 -17.84
CA ALA A 275 16.10 7.81 -18.95
C ALA A 275 15.22 8.96 -19.47
N LYS A 276 13.92 8.71 -19.65
CA LYS A 276 12.96 9.77 -20.03
C LYS A 276 12.94 10.94 -19.04
N ILE A 277 12.96 10.66 -17.73
CA ILE A 277 13.01 11.71 -16.70
C ILE A 277 14.34 12.49 -16.78
N ALA A 278 15.46 11.80 -17.02
CA ALA A 278 16.75 12.47 -17.22
C ALA A 278 16.75 13.39 -18.46
N ASP A 279 16.13 12.95 -19.55
CA ASP A 279 15.96 13.74 -20.78
C ASP A 279 15.11 14.99 -20.51
N GLU A 280 13.99 14.85 -19.79
CA GLU A 280 13.13 15.97 -19.39
C GLU A 280 13.88 17.00 -18.52
N ILE A 281 14.70 16.53 -17.56
CA ILE A 281 15.56 17.39 -16.74
C ILE A 281 16.57 18.14 -17.62
N THR A 282 17.22 17.43 -18.54
CA THR A 282 18.28 17.99 -19.41
C THR A 282 17.73 19.03 -20.38
N GLN A 283 16.51 18.84 -20.88
CA GLN A 283 15.85 19.77 -21.80
C GLN A 283 15.39 21.06 -21.11
N ARG A 284 15.18 21.03 -19.78
CA ARG A 284 14.73 22.19 -19.01
C ARG A 284 15.93 23.07 -18.62
N LYS A 285 16.08 24.20 -19.31
CA LYS A 285 17.14 25.17 -19.02
C LYS A 285 17.04 25.71 -17.60
N GLY A 286 18.19 25.81 -16.92
CA GLY A 286 18.30 26.45 -15.61
C GLY A 286 18.08 25.54 -14.40
N VAL A 287 17.75 24.25 -14.60
CA VAL A 287 17.67 23.30 -13.49
C VAL A 287 19.05 23.14 -12.85
N LYS A 288 19.13 23.40 -11.55
CA LYS A 288 20.32 23.17 -10.72
C LYS A 288 20.06 22.21 -9.56
N LEU A 289 18.79 21.93 -9.27
CA LEU A 289 18.35 21.07 -8.18
C LEU A 289 17.30 20.06 -8.65
N VAL A 290 17.58 18.78 -8.47
CA VAL A 290 16.62 17.69 -8.65
C VAL A 290 16.25 17.16 -7.27
N LEU A 291 14.97 17.22 -6.92
CA LEU A 291 14.41 16.75 -5.66
C LEU A 291 13.69 15.42 -5.89
N ILE A 292 14.07 14.37 -5.16
CA ILE A 292 13.44 13.05 -5.24
C ILE A 292 12.77 12.74 -3.91
N ALA A 293 11.45 12.80 -3.88
CA ALA A 293 10.67 12.43 -2.70
C ALA A 293 9.82 11.20 -2.96
N GLY A 294 9.26 10.69 -1.89
CA GLY A 294 8.56 9.43 -1.90
C GLY A 294 8.43 8.92 -0.47
N PRO A 295 7.33 8.22 -0.16
CA PRO A 295 7.08 7.77 1.19
C PRO A 295 8.07 6.65 1.60
N SER A 296 8.02 6.19 2.85
CA SER A 296 9.02 5.24 3.36
C SER A 296 9.09 3.94 2.53
N SER A 297 10.28 3.43 2.27
CA SER A 297 10.51 2.21 1.45
C SER A 297 9.98 2.29 0.01
N SER A 298 9.92 3.51 -0.56
CA SER A 298 9.56 3.72 -1.95
C SER A 298 10.69 3.53 -2.95
N GLY A 299 11.94 3.30 -2.54
CA GLY A 299 13.07 3.12 -3.47
C GLY A 299 13.70 4.43 -3.97
N LYS A 300 13.58 5.53 -3.21
CA LYS A 300 14.15 6.85 -3.55
C LYS A 300 15.65 6.77 -3.75
N THR A 301 16.37 6.13 -2.82
CA THR A 301 17.84 6.11 -2.82
C THR A 301 18.37 5.42 -4.07
N THR A 302 17.76 4.31 -4.50
CA THR A 302 18.13 3.66 -5.77
C THR A 302 17.68 4.45 -7.00
N THR A 303 16.48 5.04 -6.96
CA THR A 303 15.99 5.93 -8.02
C THR A 303 16.95 7.09 -8.25
N CYS A 304 17.44 7.71 -7.16
CA CYS A 304 18.45 8.75 -7.17
C CYS A 304 19.73 8.28 -7.89
N LYS A 305 20.29 7.15 -7.47
CA LYS A 305 21.53 6.63 -8.08
C LYS A 305 21.37 6.27 -9.56
N ARG A 306 20.25 5.67 -9.96
CA ARG A 306 19.97 5.33 -11.37
C ARG A 306 19.73 6.59 -12.21
N LEU A 307 18.97 7.56 -11.69
CA LEU A 307 18.76 8.83 -12.36
C LEU A 307 20.07 9.61 -12.54
N SER A 308 20.94 9.61 -11.52
CA SER A 308 22.29 10.19 -11.62
C SER A 308 23.09 9.58 -12.78
N ILE A 309 23.03 8.25 -12.98
CA ILE A 309 23.71 7.62 -14.12
C ILE A 309 23.15 8.16 -15.45
N GLN A 310 21.83 8.23 -15.59
CA GLN A 310 21.21 8.73 -16.82
C GLN A 310 21.50 10.22 -17.07
N LEU A 311 21.56 11.04 -16.01
CA LEU A 311 22.01 12.43 -16.12
C LEU A 311 23.47 12.51 -16.60
N ALA A 312 24.35 11.63 -16.10
CA ALA A 312 25.74 11.55 -16.54
C ALA A 312 25.86 11.13 -18.02
N VAL A 313 25.02 10.21 -18.49
CA VAL A 313 24.91 9.87 -19.92
C VAL A 313 24.52 11.09 -20.75
N ASN A 314 23.65 11.95 -20.22
CA ASN A 314 23.24 13.21 -20.84
C ASN A 314 24.27 14.34 -20.69
N GLY A 315 25.47 14.07 -20.16
CA GLY A 315 26.56 15.03 -20.00
C GLY A 315 26.42 15.96 -18.79
N ILE A 316 25.44 15.71 -17.92
CA ILE A 316 25.25 16.44 -16.66
C ILE A 316 25.99 15.70 -15.55
N ARG A 317 26.79 16.40 -14.74
CA ARG A 317 27.46 15.76 -13.59
C ARG A 317 26.59 15.90 -12.33
N PRO A 318 25.92 14.82 -11.88
CA PRO A 318 25.09 14.90 -10.69
C PRO A 318 25.93 14.85 -9.40
N VAL A 319 25.48 15.58 -8.40
CA VAL A 319 26.06 15.60 -7.06
C VAL A 319 24.97 15.22 -6.06
N ASN A 320 25.14 14.07 -5.41
CA ASN A 320 24.07 13.49 -4.60
C ASN A 320 24.18 13.87 -3.12
N ILE A 321 23.06 14.28 -2.53
CA ILE A 321 22.86 14.52 -1.10
C ILE A 321 21.64 13.73 -0.61
N SER A 322 21.78 13.06 0.54
CA SER A 322 20.66 12.42 1.23
C SER A 322 20.15 13.33 2.34
N LEU A 323 18.83 13.56 2.41
CA LEU A 323 18.23 14.29 3.53
C LEU A 323 18.31 13.50 4.83
N ASP A 324 18.44 12.17 4.78
CA ASP A 324 18.62 11.35 5.97
C ASP A 324 19.94 11.71 6.71
N ASP A 325 20.93 12.29 6.04
CA ASP A 325 22.15 12.78 6.69
C ASP A 325 21.94 14.06 7.51
N TYR A 326 20.80 14.74 7.32
CA TYR A 326 20.45 15.99 8.00
C TYR A 326 19.49 15.78 9.18
N PHE A 327 19.22 14.55 9.62
CA PHE A 327 18.46 14.35 10.85
C PHE A 327 19.12 15.06 12.04
N VAL A 328 18.30 15.65 12.90
CA VAL A 328 18.74 16.15 14.21
C VAL A 328 19.04 14.99 15.15
N ASP A 329 19.75 15.25 16.24
CA ASP A 329 19.98 14.24 17.27
C ASP A 329 18.64 13.66 17.78
N ARG A 330 18.64 12.38 18.12
CA ARG A 330 17.42 11.63 18.43
C ARG A 330 16.60 12.27 19.55
N ASP A 331 17.25 12.88 20.54
CA ASP A 331 16.62 13.59 21.65
C ASP A 331 15.98 14.92 21.24
N GLN A 332 16.42 15.51 20.12
CA GLN A 332 15.86 16.73 19.53
C GLN A 332 14.76 16.45 18.50
N THR A 333 14.52 15.18 18.16
CA THR A 333 13.45 14.80 17.22
C THR A 333 12.09 15.20 17.81
N PRO A 334 11.22 15.87 17.03
CA PRO A 334 9.85 16.17 17.46
C PRO A 334 9.09 14.94 17.96
N ARG A 335 8.14 15.16 18.87
CA ARG A 335 7.29 14.09 19.41
C ARG A 335 5.87 14.22 18.91
N ASP A 336 5.22 13.09 18.70
CA ASP A 336 3.80 13.03 18.36
C ASP A 336 2.90 13.25 19.59
N GLU A 337 1.58 13.23 19.37
CA GLU A 337 0.57 13.44 20.41
C GLU A 337 0.64 12.40 21.55
N LYS A 338 1.29 11.24 21.32
CA LYS A 338 1.48 10.18 22.32
C LYS A 338 2.82 10.29 23.04
N GLY A 339 3.64 11.27 22.67
CA GLY A 339 4.98 11.47 23.22
C GLY A 339 6.04 10.58 22.59
N ASP A 340 5.72 9.82 21.56
CA ASP A 340 6.68 9.02 20.79
C ASP A 340 7.41 9.91 19.77
N TYR A 341 8.62 9.53 19.34
CA TYR A 341 9.38 10.29 18.35
C TYR A 341 8.72 10.25 16.96
N ASP A 342 8.43 11.41 16.38
CA ASP A 342 7.93 11.58 15.01
C ASP A 342 9.10 11.83 14.04
N PHE A 343 9.71 10.74 13.59
CA PHE A 343 10.81 10.78 12.62
C PHE A 343 10.36 11.21 11.22
N GLU A 344 9.05 11.27 10.95
CA GLU A 344 8.52 11.74 9.67
C GLU A 344 8.09 13.22 9.77
N HIS A 345 8.39 13.91 10.88
CA HIS A 345 8.17 15.35 11.02
C HIS A 345 9.23 16.13 10.22
N LEU A 346 8.84 17.20 9.52
CA LEU A 346 9.79 18.00 8.74
C LEU A 346 10.99 18.51 9.58
N HIS A 347 10.71 19.08 10.76
CA HIS A 347 11.73 19.50 11.74
C HIS A 347 12.52 18.38 12.43
N ALA A 348 12.29 17.10 12.10
CA ALA A 348 13.28 16.07 12.40
C ALA A 348 14.55 16.27 11.56
N LEU A 349 14.49 17.06 10.48
CA LEU A 349 15.65 17.53 9.73
C LEU A 349 16.17 18.86 10.29
N ASN A 350 17.49 19.03 10.28
CA ASN A 350 18.18 20.29 10.54
C ASN A 350 18.02 21.23 9.33
N LEU A 351 16.84 21.81 9.18
CA LEU A 351 16.51 22.76 8.11
C LEU A 351 17.45 23.97 8.06
N PRO A 352 17.87 24.58 9.18
CA PRO A 352 18.83 25.69 9.15
C PRO A 352 20.15 25.29 8.47
N LEU A 353 20.75 24.17 8.87
CA LEU A 353 22.00 23.67 8.28
C LEU A 353 21.82 23.32 6.80
N LEU A 354 20.72 22.67 6.44
CA LEU A 354 20.43 22.33 5.05
C LEU A 354 20.35 23.58 4.17
N ASN A 355 19.57 24.59 4.58
CA ASN A 355 19.41 25.82 3.79
C ASN A 355 20.70 26.63 3.70
N GLU A 356 21.48 26.70 4.79
CA GLU A 356 22.81 27.32 4.78
C GLU A 356 23.72 26.65 3.73
N GLN A 357 23.80 25.32 3.75
CA GLN A 357 24.66 24.57 2.86
C GLN A 357 24.19 24.58 1.40
N LEU A 358 22.89 24.47 1.15
CA LEU A 358 22.34 24.61 -0.21
C LEU A 358 22.67 25.99 -0.78
N THR A 359 22.47 27.06 -0.01
CA THR A 359 22.79 28.43 -0.44
C THR A 359 24.28 28.60 -0.75
N ALA A 360 25.15 28.09 0.14
CA ALA A 360 26.59 28.09 -0.06
C ALA A 360 26.99 27.33 -1.34
N LEU A 361 26.42 26.15 -1.59
CA LEU A 361 26.65 25.37 -2.80
C LEU A 361 26.20 26.12 -4.07
N PHE A 362 25.04 26.78 -4.08
CA PHE A 362 24.60 27.57 -5.24
C PHE A 362 25.46 28.81 -5.52
N ARG A 363 26.17 29.34 -4.51
CA ARG A 363 27.20 30.38 -4.69
C ARG A 363 28.54 29.82 -5.16
N GLY A 364 28.70 28.50 -5.18
CA GLY A 364 29.96 27.83 -5.52
C GLY A 364 30.95 27.77 -4.35
N ASP A 365 30.49 27.91 -3.11
CA ASP A 365 31.29 27.73 -1.89
C ASP A 365 31.50 26.23 -1.60
N GLU A 366 32.55 25.89 -0.84
CA GLU A 366 32.78 24.53 -0.33
C GLU A 366 32.06 24.34 1.02
N VAL A 367 31.34 23.22 1.18
CA VAL A 367 30.67 22.83 2.42
C VAL A 367 31.12 21.45 2.89
N GLU A 368 31.11 21.20 4.19
CA GLU A 368 31.30 19.87 4.78
C GLU A 368 29.92 19.26 5.10
N LEU A 369 29.56 18.16 4.44
CA LEU A 369 28.25 17.53 4.62
C LEU A 369 28.15 16.88 6.01
N PRO A 370 26.95 16.84 6.63
CA PRO A 370 26.72 16.02 7.80
C PRO A 370 26.62 14.53 7.43
N ARG A 371 26.62 13.68 8.45
CA ARG A 371 26.27 12.26 8.37
C ARG A 371 25.47 11.91 9.62
N TYR A 372 24.35 11.22 9.44
CA TYR A 372 23.56 10.73 10.55
C TYR A 372 23.90 9.26 10.86
N ASP A 373 24.22 8.96 12.12
CA ASP A 373 24.46 7.60 12.59
C ASP A 373 23.16 7.03 13.16
N PHE A 374 22.52 6.12 12.43
CA PHE A 374 21.24 5.50 12.84
C PHE A 374 21.35 4.67 14.14
N PRO A 375 22.37 3.81 14.33
CA PRO A 375 22.61 3.16 15.60
C PRO A 375 22.67 4.12 16.80
N THR A 376 23.55 5.12 16.78
CA THR A 376 23.72 6.04 17.93
C THR A 376 22.59 7.08 18.01
N GLY A 377 21.98 7.42 16.87
CA GLY A 377 20.96 8.45 16.76
C GLY A 377 21.52 9.87 16.82
N THR A 378 22.74 10.09 16.33
CA THR A 378 23.42 11.39 16.42
C THR A 378 23.92 11.89 15.06
N SER A 379 23.91 13.22 14.88
CA SER A 379 24.44 13.91 13.73
C SER A 379 25.93 14.21 13.92
N GLN A 380 26.74 13.96 12.89
CA GLN A 380 28.18 14.15 12.94
C GLN A 380 28.69 14.78 11.64
N LYS A 381 29.88 15.39 11.70
CA LYS A 381 30.57 15.83 10.48
C LYS A 381 31.06 14.62 9.70
N SER A 382 30.73 14.55 8.42
CA SER A 382 31.11 13.39 7.58
C SER A 382 32.57 13.39 7.15
N GLY A 383 33.26 14.55 7.20
CA GLY A 383 34.55 14.77 6.55
C GLY A 383 34.47 14.88 5.02
N ARG A 384 33.29 14.65 4.42
CA ARG A 384 33.05 14.79 2.98
C ARG A 384 32.80 16.26 2.64
N ARG A 385 33.74 16.85 1.91
CA ARG A 385 33.61 18.20 1.38
C ARG A 385 33.01 18.19 -0.01
N LEU A 386 32.17 19.19 -0.28
CA LEU A 386 31.41 19.31 -1.52
C LEU A 386 31.44 20.75 -2.00
N ARG A 387 31.62 20.94 -3.31
CA ARG A 387 31.49 22.21 -4.00
C ARG A 387 30.75 21.96 -5.31
N LEU A 388 29.78 22.80 -5.65
CA LEU A 388 29.00 22.67 -6.88
C LEU A 388 29.66 23.47 -8.01
N GLY A 389 30.04 22.80 -9.09
CA GLY A 389 30.55 23.43 -10.31
C GLY A 389 29.46 23.93 -11.26
N ASP A 390 29.84 24.69 -12.29
CA ASP A 390 28.90 25.31 -13.23
C ASP A 390 28.09 24.31 -14.08
N ASN A 391 28.65 23.13 -14.35
CA ASN A 391 28.01 22.03 -15.10
C ASN A 391 27.50 20.90 -14.20
N GLU A 392 27.38 21.15 -12.90
CA GLU A 392 26.92 20.17 -11.93
C GLU A 392 25.48 20.48 -11.49
N ILE A 393 24.70 19.41 -11.31
CA ILE A 393 23.34 19.49 -10.77
C ILE A 393 23.30 18.77 -9.43
N LEU A 394 22.70 19.41 -8.43
CA LEU A 394 22.49 18.78 -7.14
C LEU A 394 21.26 17.85 -7.21
N VAL A 395 21.42 16.60 -6.78
CA VAL A 395 20.34 15.62 -6.68
C VAL A 395 20.12 15.28 -5.21
N VAL A 396 19.01 15.74 -4.66
CA VAL A 396 18.66 15.58 -3.24
C VAL A 396 17.52 14.58 -3.13
N GLU A 397 17.69 13.55 -2.30
CA GLU A 397 16.64 12.57 -2.04
C GLU A 397 16.24 12.54 -0.57
N GLY A 398 14.96 12.36 -0.30
CA GLY A 398 14.44 12.13 1.04
C GLY A 398 12.93 12.29 1.12
N ILE A 399 12.35 11.85 2.24
CA ILE A 399 10.89 11.79 2.41
C ILE A 399 10.21 13.17 2.27
N HIS A 400 10.91 14.26 2.64
CA HIS A 400 10.42 15.63 2.58
C HIS A 400 10.89 16.42 1.37
N ALA A 401 11.59 15.82 0.41
CA ALA A 401 12.23 16.56 -0.69
C ALA A 401 11.23 17.37 -1.55
N LEU A 402 9.94 17.03 -1.54
CA LEU A 402 8.89 17.76 -2.26
C LEU A 402 8.12 18.77 -1.40
N ASN A 403 8.41 18.86 -0.10
CA ASN A 403 7.80 19.84 0.79
C ASN A 403 8.31 21.24 0.43
N PRO A 404 7.44 22.21 0.08
CA PRO A 404 7.84 23.56 -0.29
C PRO A 404 8.67 24.29 0.78
N GLU A 405 8.45 23.99 2.06
CA GLU A 405 9.21 24.61 3.16
C GLU A 405 10.70 24.24 3.12
N LEU A 406 11.03 23.03 2.65
CA LEU A 406 12.41 22.54 2.57
C LEU A 406 13.29 23.40 1.64
N THR A 407 12.69 23.95 0.57
CA THR A 407 13.41 24.65 -0.51
C THR A 407 12.87 26.06 -0.75
N ALA A 408 12.27 26.68 0.27
CA ALA A 408 11.60 27.97 0.17
C ALA A 408 12.52 29.11 -0.33
N GLN A 409 13.84 28.99 -0.13
CA GLN A 409 14.84 29.98 -0.55
C GLN A 409 15.36 29.78 -1.98
N ILE A 410 14.95 28.71 -2.67
CA ILE A 410 15.48 28.34 -3.98
C ILE A 410 14.46 28.73 -5.08
N PRO A 411 14.88 29.42 -6.15
CA PRO A 411 13.98 29.77 -7.25
C PRO A 411 13.33 28.54 -7.88
N LYS A 412 12.00 28.58 -8.08
CA LYS A 412 11.22 27.42 -8.55
C LYS A 412 11.67 26.91 -9.92
N GLU A 413 12.19 27.80 -10.76
CA GLU A 413 12.66 27.52 -12.12
C GLU A 413 13.92 26.65 -12.11
N GLN A 414 14.70 26.69 -11.02
CA GLN A 414 15.92 25.89 -10.84
C GLN A 414 15.65 24.48 -10.28
N ILE A 415 14.40 24.18 -9.92
CA ILE A 415 14.01 22.95 -9.24
C ILE A 415 13.24 22.04 -10.19
N PHE A 416 13.64 20.78 -10.25
CA PHE A 416 12.88 19.68 -10.84
C PHE A 416 12.51 18.66 -9.76
N ARG A 417 11.23 18.30 -9.66
CA ARG A 417 10.70 17.41 -8.61
C ARG A 417 10.31 16.06 -9.20
N VAL A 418 10.85 14.99 -8.63
CA VAL A 418 10.50 13.60 -8.94
C VAL A 418 9.81 12.98 -7.73
N TYR A 419 8.61 12.46 -7.91
CA TYR A 419 7.93 11.66 -6.90
C TYR A 419 8.07 10.17 -7.23
N ALA A 420 8.82 9.45 -6.41
CA ALA A 420 9.07 8.02 -6.53
C ALA A 420 8.26 7.23 -5.49
N SER A 421 7.30 6.41 -5.94
CA SER A 421 6.43 5.64 -5.05
C SER A 421 6.22 4.21 -5.54
N ALA A 422 6.12 3.26 -4.62
CA ALA A 422 5.79 1.88 -4.93
C ALA A 422 4.28 1.75 -5.12
N LEU A 423 3.83 1.99 -6.35
CA LEU A 423 2.43 1.96 -6.75
C LEU A 423 2.12 0.57 -7.32
N THR A 424 1.83 -0.39 -6.44
CA THR A 424 1.43 -1.74 -6.82
C THR A 424 0.14 -1.72 -7.65
N THR A 425 0.23 -2.11 -8.92
CA THR A 425 -0.93 -2.19 -9.84
C THR A 425 -1.37 -3.62 -10.15
N VAL A 426 -0.60 -4.64 -9.74
CA VAL A 426 -1.06 -6.04 -9.86
C VAL A 426 -2.13 -6.28 -8.80
N LEU A 427 -3.24 -6.89 -9.21
CA LEU A 427 -4.36 -7.21 -8.33
C LEU A 427 -4.28 -8.67 -7.87
N LEU A 428 -4.95 -9.02 -6.78
CA LEU A 428 -5.11 -10.43 -6.42
C LEU A 428 -6.06 -11.10 -7.44
N ASP A 429 -7.19 -10.45 -7.67
CA ASP A 429 -8.10 -10.64 -8.80
C ASP A 429 -8.89 -9.34 -9.04
N ASN A 430 -9.78 -9.29 -10.04
CA ASN A 430 -10.52 -8.08 -10.40
C ASN A 430 -11.27 -7.39 -9.24
N HIS A 431 -11.70 -8.10 -8.20
CA HIS A 431 -12.45 -7.51 -7.07
C HIS A 431 -11.62 -7.43 -5.77
N ASN A 432 -10.38 -7.89 -5.81
CA ASN A 432 -9.47 -7.92 -4.66
C ASN A 432 -8.17 -7.20 -5.03
N TYR A 433 -8.09 -5.90 -4.70
CA TYR A 433 -6.88 -5.12 -4.89
C TYR A 433 -5.78 -5.49 -3.88
N ILE A 434 -4.53 -5.18 -4.22
CA ILE A 434 -3.38 -5.31 -3.31
C ILE A 434 -3.01 -3.92 -2.81
N PRO A 435 -3.08 -3.64 -1.49
CA PRO A 435 -2.68 -2.35 -0.96
C PRO A 435 -1.23 -2.01 -1.27
N THR A 436 -0.98 -0.84 -1.85
CA THR A 436 0.38 -0.31 -2.07
C THR A 436 1.17 -0.20 -0.75
N THR A 437 0.46 0.04 0.35
CA THR A 437 1.01 0.06 1.70
C THR A 437 1.54 -1.29 2.17
N ASP A 438 0.95 -2.40 1.72
CA ASP A 438 1.40 -3.74 2.12
C ASP A 438 2.74 -4.05 1.45
N ASN A 439 2.88 -3.76 0.16
CA ASN A 439 4.14 -3.91 -0.55
C ASN A 439 5.25 -3.07 0.12
N ARG A 440 4.95 -1.82 0.47
CA ARG A 440 5.91 -0.95 1.16
C ARG A 440 6.26 -1.42 2.58
N LEU A 441 5.30 -1.96 3.32
CA LEU A 441 5.56 -2.55 4.63
C LEU A 441 6.46 -3.78 4.52
N LEU A 442 6.23 -4.65 3.53
CA LEU A 442 7.08 -5.82 3.27
C LEU A 442 8.52 -5.40 2.90
N ARG A 443 8.68 -4.42 2.01
CA ARG A 443 9.98 -3.80 1.70
C ARG A 443 10.67 -3.27 2.97
N ARG A 444 9.90 -2.59 3.84
CA ARG A 444 10.40 -2.01 5.09
C ARG A 444 10.86 -3.08 6.08
N ILE A 445 10.08 -4.14 6.27
CA ILE A 445 10.42 -5.26 7.18
C ILE A 445 11.76 -5.88 6.79
N ILE A 446 11.98 -6.17 5.50
CA ILE A 446 13.22 -6.79 5.02
C ILE A 446 14.40 -5.82 5.22
N ARG A 447 14.25 -4.57 4.79
CA ARG A 447 15.32 -3.55 4.89
C ARG A 447 15.68 -3.24 6.33
N ASP A 448 14.69 -2.99 7.18
CA ASP A 448 14.91 -2.61 8.58
C ASP A 448 15.59 -3.77 9.33
N HIS A 449 15.24 -5.02 9.04
CA HIS A 449 15.95 -6.19 9.56
C HIS A 449 17.41 -6.25 9.12
N LYS A 450 17.68 -6.14 7.81
CA LYS A 450 19.03 -6.28 7.25
C LYS A 450 19.98 -5.14 7.62
N TYR A 451 19.50 -3.91 7.58
CA TYR A 451 20.36 -2.72 7.63
C TYR A 451 20.24 -1.92 8.91
N ARG A 452 19.19 -2.16 9.72
CA ARG A 452 18.93 -1.38 10.94
C ARG A 452 18.82 -2.24 12.20
N ALA A 453 18.98 -3.56 12.09
CA ALA A 453 18.83 -4.52 13.19
C ALA A 453 17.46 -4.41 13.91
N VAL A 454 16.40 -4.09 13.17
CA VAL A 454 15.04 -3.96 13.70
C VAL A 454 14.22 -5.20 13.33
N SER A 455 13.49 -5.76 14.29
CA SER A 455 12.65 -6.95 14.06
C SER A 455 11.38 -6.60 13.28
N ALA A 456 10.79 -7.60 12.60
CA ALA A 456 9.51 -7.42 11.90
C ALA A 456 8.41 -6.91 12.85
N ARG A 457 8.39 -7.40 14.09
CA ARG A 457 7.48 -6.93 15.15
C ARG A 457 7.61 -5.44 15.36
N GLU A 458 8.83 -4.94 15.54
CA GLU A 458 9.07 -3.52 15.82
C GLU A 458 8.73 -2.64 14.60
N THR A 459 9.04 -3.10 13.39
CA THR A 459 8.63 -2.41 12.16
C THR A 459 7.10 -2.32 12.03
N ILE A 460 6.37 -3.42 12.30
CA ILE A 460 4.90 -3.44 12.29
C ILE A 460 4.35 -2.48 13.36
N ARG A 461 4.91 -2.50 14.56
CA ARG A 461 4.50 -1.62 15.68
C ARG A 461 4.58 -0.14 15.32
N ARG A 462 5.63 0.29 14.61
CA ARG A 462 5.85 1.69 14.20
C ARG A 462 5.09 2.09 12.94
N TRP A 463 4.61 1.13 12.14
CA TRP A 463 3.98 1.40 10.85
C TRP A 463 2.82 2.40 10.90
N PRO A 464 1.91 2.38 11.91
CA PRO A 464 0.84 3.38 12.01
C PRO A 464 1.35 4.82 12.12
N SER A 465 2.39 5.07 12.95
CA SER A 465 2.99 6.40 13.12
C SER A 465 3.62 6.89 11.80
N VAL A 466 4.35 6.00 11.12
CA VAL A 466 4.91 6.29 9.79
C VAL A 466 3.81 6.70 8.80
N ARG A 467 2.71 5.95 8.76
CA ARG A 467 1.58 6.25 7.86
C ARG A 467 0.92 7.60 8.18
N ALA A 468 0.80 7.95 9.46
CA ALA A 468 0.31 9.25 9.87
C ALA A 468 1.24 10.39 9.40
N GLY A 469 2.55 10.23 9.59
CA GLY A 469 3.55 11.16 9.09
C GLY A 469 3.52 11.33 7.56
N GLU A 470 3.37 10.24 6.82
CA GLU A 470 3.24 10.27 5.35
C GLU A 470 2.01 11.05 4.88
N ASN A 471 0.85 10.82 5.54
CA ASN A 471 -0.40 11.51 5.25
C ASN A 471 -0.31 13.01 5.50
N LYS A 472 0.45 13.44 6.51
CA LYS A 472 0.62 14.84 6.88
C LYS A 472 1.68 15.56 6.06
N TRP A 473 2.85 14.93 5.86
CA TRP A 473 4.06 15.62 5.41
C TRP A 473 4.52 15.27 4.01
N ILE A 474 3.94 14.24 3.36
CA ILE A 474 4.42 13.73 2.07
C ILE A 474 3.32 13.72 1.01
N PHE A 475 2.21 13.02 1.24
CA PHE A 475 1.14 12.89 0.25
C PHE A 475 0.49 14.21 -0.18
N PRO A 476 0.35 15.24 0.68
CA PRO A 476 -0.16 16.54 0.25
C PRO A 476 0.69 17.22 -0.85
N PHE A 477 1.97 16.85 -0.97
CA PHE A 477 2.90 17.48 -1.90
C PHE A 477 3.22 16.63 -3.13
N GLN A 478 2.67 15.42 -3.27
CA GLN A 478 3.03 14.50 -4.36
C GLN A 478 2.66 15.02 -5.76
N GLU A 479 1.53 15.73 -5.89
CA GLU A 479 1.09 16.32 -7.17
C GLU A 479 1.91 17.56 -7.57
N ASN A 480 2.75 18.09 -6.67
CA ASN A 480 3.73 19.14 -7.00
C ASN A 480 4.90 18.61 -7.84
N ALA A 481 5.02 17.29 -8.03
CA ALA A 481 6.09 16.68 -8.80
C ALA A 481 6.05 17.08 -10.28
N ASP A 482 7.19 17.39 -10.87
CA ASP A 482 7.33 17.58 -12.31
C ASP A 482 7.25 16.23 -13.05
N ALA A 483 7.78 15.17 -12.43
CA ALA A 483 7.67 13.79 -12.90
C ALA A 483 7.27 12.82 -11.79
N MET A 484 6.46 11.81 -12.13
CA MET A 484 6.16 10.69 -11.26
C MET A 484 6.81 9.41 -11.74
N PHE A 485 7.29 8.62 -10.79
CA PHE A 485 7.99 7.37 -11.04
C PHE A 485 7.42 6.27 -10.14
N ASN A 486 6.81 5.26 -10.77
CA ASN A 486 6.38 4.08 -10.05
C ASN A 486 7.59 3.15 -9.87
N THR A 487 7.97 2.86 -8.63
CA THR A 487 9.07 1.94 -8.30
C THR A 487 8.61 0.51 -8.07
N ALA A 488 7.31 0.24 -8.19
CA ALA A 488 6.78 -1.12 -8.06
C ALA A 488 7.08 -1.93 -9.33
N MET A 489 7.48 -3.18 -9.13
CA MET A 489 7.80 -4.12 -10.22
C MET A 489 6.75 -5.22 -10.25
N LEU A 490 6.33 -5.66 -11.44
CA LEU A 490 5.23 -6.62 -11.59
C LEU A 490 5.48 -7.95 -10.88
N PHE A 491 6.75 -8.34 -10.73
CA PHE A 491 7.16 -9.60 -10.12
C PHE A 491 7.61 -9.47 -8.66
N GLU A 492 7.70 -8.25 -8.09
CA GLU A 492 8.47 -8.04 -6.85
C GLU A 492 7.96 -8.84 -5.67
N LEU A 493 6.64 -8.98 -5.54
CA LEU A 493 6.03 -9.67 -4.41
C LEU A 493 6.44 -11.15 -4.37
N ALA A 494 6.64 -11.76 -5.55
CA ALA A 494 7.13 -13.13 -5.67
C ALA A 494 8.58 -13.29 -5.20
N VAL A 495 9.39 -12.22 -5.28
CA VAL A 495 10.78 -12.24 -4.80
C VAL A 495 10.86 -11.88 -3.32
N ILE A 496 10.12 -10.83 -2.92
CA ILE A 496 10.04 -10.32 -1.54
C ILE A 496 9.54 -11.41 -0.59
N LYS A 497 8.56 -12.22 -1.02
CA LYS A 497 7.98 -13.32 -0.25
C LYS A 497 9.04 -14.18 0.47
N SER A 498 10.04 -14.66 -0.27
CA SER A 498 11.05 -15.59 0.24
C SER A 498 11.89 -15.03 1.39
N GLN A 499 12.01 -13.69 1.49
CA GLN A 499 12.71 -13.03 2.59
C GLN A 499 11.76 -12.49 3.67
N ALA A 500 10.53 -12.13 3.30
CA ALA A 500 9.55 -11.60 4.25
C ALA A 500 8.93 -12.69 5.13
N GLU A 501 8.61 -13.87 4.59
CA GLU A 501 7.92 -14.93 5.33
C GLU A 501 8.68 -15.35 6.60
N PRO A 502 9.99 -15.68 6.55
CA PRO A 502 10.72 -16.08 7.76
C PRO A 502 10.79 -14.99 8.83
N LEU A 503 10.71 -13.72 8.45
CA LEU A 503 10.71 -12.59 9.39
C LEU A 503 9.34 -12.38 10.04
N LEU A 504 8.28 -12.58 9.28
CA LEU A 504 6.90 -12.49 9.78
C LEU A 504 6.56 -13.65 10.72
N GLU A 505 7.08 -14.86 10.44
CA GLU A 505 6.90 -16.04 11.30
C GLU A 505 7.56 -15.90 12.67
N GLN A 506 8.56 -15.02 12.81
CA GLN A 506 9.20 -14.73 14.09
C GLN A 506 8.36 -13.84 15.01
N VAL A 507 7.26 -13.25 14.51
CA VAL A 507 6.37 -12.43 15.34
C VAL A 507 5.54 -13.35 16.26
N PRO A 508 5.65 -13.24 17.59
CA PRO A 508 4.97 -14.17 18.51
C PRO A 508 3.44 -13.99 18.53
N GLU A 509 2.68 -15.08 18.66
CA GLU A 509 1.19 -15.01 18.70
C GLU A 509 0.64 -14.20 19.89
N ASN A 510 1.43 -14.01 20.95
CA ASN A 510 1.00 -13.33 22.18
C ASN A 510 1.12 -11.79 22.13
N CYS A 511 1.57 -11.20 21.02
CA CYS A 511 1.62 -9.74 20.85
C CYS A 511 0.59 -9.24 19.83
N VAL A 512 0.22 -7.96 19.94
CA VAL A 512 -0.78 -7.32 19.05
C VAL A 512 -0.31 -7.23 17.60
N GLU A 513 1.00 -7.12 17.38
CA GLU A 513 1.58 -7.03 16.03
C GLU A 513 1.38 -8.32 15.22
N TYR A 514 1.12 -9.44 15.88
CA TYR A 514 0.86 -10.72 15.24
C TYR A 514 -0.34 -10.66 14.28
N ALA A 515 -1.35 -9.83 14.55
CA ALA A 515 -2.51 -9.69 13.68
C ALA A 515 -2.13 -9.26 12.26
N GLU A 516 -1.26 -8.27 12.14
CA GLU A 516 -0.75 -7.79 10.84
C GLU A 516 0.25 -8.79 10.23
N ALA A 517 1.13 -9.41 11.04
CA ALA A 517 2.06 -10.42 10.54
C ALA A 517 1.33 -11.62 9.92
N TYR A 518 0.33 -12.15 10.64
CA TYR A 518 -0.51 -13.24 10.19
C TYR A 518 -1.31 -12.89 8.92
N ARG A 519 -1.81 -11.65 8.82
CA ARG A 519 -2.50 -11.16 7.62
C ARG A 519 -1.56 -11.09 6.42
N LEU A 520 -0.33 -10.60 6.59
CA LEU A 520 0.67 -10.55 5.52
C LEU A 520 1.08 -11.96 5.09
N LEU A 521 1.27 -12.90 6.03
CA LEU A 521 1.53 -14.31 5.72
C LEU A 521 0.36 -14.92 4.93
N LYS A 522 -0.89 -14.71 5.35
CA LYS A 522 -2.08 -15.15 4.61
C LYS A 522 -2.11 -14.61 3.17
N PHE A 523 -1.67 -13.38 2.97
CA PHE A 523 -1.61 -12.71 1.66
C PHE A 523 -0.49 -13.29 0.79
N LEU A 524 0.72 -13.43 1.33
CA LEU A 524 1.87 -13.95 0.60
C LEU A 524 1.64 -15.38 0.11
N ARG A 525 0.77 -16.17 0.77
CA ARG A 525 0.40 -17.54 0.35
C ARG A 525 -0.25 -17.63 -1.03
N TYR A 526 -0.79 -16.55 -1.59
CA TYR A 526 -1.33 -16.56 -2.96
C TYR A 526 -0.24 -16.48 -4.03
N ILE A 527 1.01 -16.22 -3.65
CA ILE A 527 2.07 -15.83 -4.59
C ILE A 527 3.09 -16.95 -4.71
N THR A 528 3.36 -17.36 -5.95
CA THR A 528 4.42 -18.32 -6.27
C THR A 528 5.79 -17.61 -6.20
N PRO A 529 6.77 -18.14 -5.44
CA PRO A 529 8.03 -17.43 -5.22
C PRO A 529 8.92 -17.44 -6.48
N ILE A 530 9.71 -16.37 -6.64
CA ILE A 530 10.81 -16.28 -7.61
C ILE A 530 12.13 -16.17 -6.83
N PRO A 531 13.16 -16.97 -7.18
CA PRO A 531 14.48 -16.86 -6.55
C PRO A 531 15.12 -15.48 -6.75
N ASP A 532 15.68 -14.91 -5.67
CA ASP A 532 16.34 -13.60 -5.70
C ASP A 532 17.65 -13.59 -6.51
N THR A 533 18.20 -14.76 -6.81
CA THR A 533 19.37 -14.94 -7.71
C THR A 533 19.10 -14.50 -9.14
N GLN A 534 17.83 -14.46 -9.57
CA GLN A 534 17.45 -13.98 -10.91
C GLN A 534 17.46 -12.44 -11.02
N ILE A 535 17.56 -11.72 -9.90
CA ILE A 535 17.41 -10.26 -9.90
C ILE A 535 18.73 -9.57 -10.29
N PRO A 536 18.75 -8.66 -11.26
CA PRO A 536 19.97 -7.94 -11.61
C PRO A 536 20.55 -7.16 -10.43
N PRO A 537 21.88 -6.99 -10.33
CA PRO A 537 22.51 -6.21 -9.26
C PRO A 537 22.18 -4.71 -9.34
N THR A 538 21.73 -4.23 -10.50
CA THR A 538 21.28 -2.85 -10.72
C THR A 538 19.78 -2.63 -10.45
N SER A 539 19.03 -3.69 -10.15
CA SER A 539 17.60 -3.61 -9.88
C SER A 539 17.31 -2.73 -8.66
N LEU A 540 16.21 -1.98 -8.71
CA LEU A 540 15.73 -1.20 -7.56
C LEU A 540 15.44 -2.08 -6.34
N LEU A 541 15.03 -3.33 -6.56
CA LEU A 541 14.72 -4.26 -5.48
C LEU A 541 15.96 -4.62 -4.64
N ARG A 542 17.17 -4.43 -5.17
CA ARG A 542 18.43 -4.70 -4.46
C ARG A 542 18.66 -3.76 -3.27
N GLU A 543 17.96 -2.62 -3.21
CA GLU A 543 17.88 -1.76 -2.02
C GLU A 543 17.34 -2.52 -0.80
N PHE A 544 16.37 -3.41 -1.03
CA PHE A 544 15.68 -4.13 0.03
C PHE A 544 16.25 -5.53 0.22
N LEU A 545 16.54 -6.24 -0.88
CA LEU A 545 16.93 -7.65 -0.86
C LEU A 545 18.43 -7.85 -0.56
N GLY A 546 19.27 -6.84 -0.81
CA GLY A 546 20.73 -6.93 -0.84
C GLY A 546 21.28 -7.43 -2.18
N GLY A 547 22.60 -7.40 -2.35
CA GLY A 547 23.28 -7.80 -3.60
C GLY A 547 23.35 -6.70 -4.68
N SER A 548 23.23 -5.44 -4.27
CA SER A 548 23.27 -4.29 -5.17
C SER A 548 24.69 -4.00 -5.68
N SER A 549 24.82 -3.55 -6.92
CA SER A 549 26.05 -2.92 -7.42
C SER A 549 26.22 -1.48 -6.92
N PHE A 550 25.15 -0.87 -6.40
CA PHE A 550 25.19 0.44 -5.75
C PHE A 550 25.60 0.33 -4.29
N LYS A 551 26.44 1.26 -3.82
CA LYS A 551 26.72 1.48 -2.40
C LYS A 551 25.67 2.41 -1.82
N TYR A 552 25.00 1.98 -0.76
CA TYR A 552 23.95 2.76 -0.07
C TYR A 552 24.52 3.55 1.09
#